data_AF-A0A971E234-F1
#
_entry.id   AF-A0A971E234-F1
#
_cell.length_a   1.000
_cell.length_b   1.000
_cell.length_c   1.000
_cell.angle_alpha   90.00
_cell.angle_beta   90.00
_cell.angle_gamma   90.00
#
_symmetry.space_group_name_H-M   'P 1'
#
loop_
_entity.id
_entity.type
_entity.pdbx_description
1 polymer ?
#
loop_
_entity_poly.entity_id
_entity_poly.type
_entity_poly.pdbx_seq_one_letter_code
_entity_poly.pdbx_strand_id
1 'polypeptide(L)'
;MRITLKHFAPFLMLLIISMANVAASPKSENKKAAQLKSDMNKIWPYIQTVKVEYDLVLAQLEIIDCDSTRKKFLLEYEEYVKESYFDKVVKLNVRQGKLLLLLIDRELGKTPYELLVTFLNEERANFWQKFALLLDADLKKKYYSFLNPDIEIILQQLARERKHDYLLPK
;
A
#
# COMPACT_ATOMS: atom_id res chain seq x y z
N MET A 1 -25.16 -0.77 24.03
CA MET A 1 -23.73 -1.12 24.21
C MET A 1 -22.91 -0.23 23.28
N ARG A 2 -22.25 0.82 23.81
CA ARG A 2 -21.41 1.73 23.01
C ARG A 2 -20.08 1.03 22.76
N ILE A 3 -19.89 0.47 21.58
CA ILE A 3 -18.60 -0.06 21.14
C ILE A 3 -17.67 1.14 21.03
N THR A 4 -16.71 1.25 21.94
CA THR A 4 -15.76 2.35 22.01
C THR A 4 -14.78 2.29 20.84
N LEU A 5 -14.65 3.44 20.18
CA LEU A 5 -13.94 3.74 18.94
C LEU A 5 -12.40 3.60 19.03
N LYS A 6 -11.85 2.67 19.83
CA LYS A 6 -10.44 2.65 20.26
C LYS A 6 -9.52 1.61 19.62
N HIS A 7 -9.98 0.74 18.73
CA HIS A 7 -9.14 -0.37 18.21
C HIS A 7 -9.18 -0.56 16.68
N PHE A 8 -9.65 0.42 15.92
CA PHE A 8 -10.32 0.20 14.63
C PHE A 8 -9.57 0.73 13.38
N ALA A 9 -8.25 0.75 13.44
CA ALA A 9 -7.41 1.35 12.39
C ALA A 9 -6.06 0.65 12.06
N PRO A 10 -5.77 -0.63 12.41
CA PRO A 10 -4.45 -1.18 12.18
C PRO A 10 -4.06 -1.66 10.77
N PHE A 11 -4.92 -1.71 9.75
CA PHE A 11 -4.48 -2.25 8.45
C PHE A 11 -3.95 -1.22 7.46
N LEU A 12 -4.66 -0.11 7.22
CA LEU A 12 -4.06 1.01 6.48
C LEU A 12 -2.97 1.75 7.27
N MET A 13 -2.93 1.50 8.59
CA MET A 13 -1.81 1.80 9.48
C MET A 13 -0.47 1.37 8.90
N LEU A 14 -0.40 0.20 8.25
CA LEU A 14 0.88 -0.41 7.93
C LEU A 14 1.58 0.20 6.74
N LEU A 15 0.82 0.63 5.74
CA LEU A 15 1.35 1.36 4.60
C LEU A 15 1.92 2.74 4.96
N ILE A 16 1.51 3.29 6.10
CA ILE A 16 1.81 4.66 6.53
C ILE A 16 2.88 4.67 7.63
N ILE A 17 2.98 3.63 8.47
CA ILE A 17 3.96 3.52 9.56
C ILE A 17 5.41 3.27 9.08
N SER A 18 5.66 2.95 7.80
CA SER A 18 7.01 2.85 7.20
C SER A 18 7.85 4.15 7.27
N MET A 19 7.29 5.26 7.75
CA MET A 19 7.95 6.55 7.68
C MET A 19 8.62 6.91 9.01
N ALA A 20 9.83 6.41 9.23
CA ALA A 20 10.78 7.02 10.16
C ALA A 20 12.23 6.61 9.81
N ASN A 21 12.85 7.34 8.89
CA ASN A 21 14.14 8.04 9.08
C ASN A 21 14.81 8.40 7.74
N VAL A 22 15.45 9.56 7.77
CA VAL A 22 16.21 10.17 6.68
C VAL A 22 17.46 9.35 6.34
N ALA A 23 17.66 9.08 5.05
CA ALA A 23 18.97 8.82 4.50
C ALA A 23 19.11 9.59 3.18
N ALA A 24 20.25 10.29 3.05
CA ALA A 24 20.56 11.25 2.01
C ALA A 24 20.33 10.73 0.58
N SER A 25 19.85 11.63 -0.30
CA SER A 25 19.68 11.36 -1.73
C SER A 25 21.03 11.15 -2.44
N PRO A 26 21.21 10.10 -3.26
CA PRO A 26 22.47 9.85 -3.97
C PRO A 26 22.77 10.91 -5.04
N LYS A 27 24.03 11.38 -5.07
CA LYS A 27 24.50 12.52 -5.90
C LYS A 27 24.65 12.23 -7.42
N SER A 28 24.50 11.00 -7.90
CA SER A 28 24.70 10.64 -9.33
C SER A 28 23.55 9.81 -9.91
N GLU A 29 23.18 10.06 -11.17
CA GLU A 29 22.03 9.47 -11.86
C GLU A 29 22.04 7.92 -11.87
N ASN A 30 23.18 7.30 -12.19
CA ASN A 30 23.34 5.83 -12.14
C ASN A 30 23.09 5.23 -10.75
N LYS A 31 23.44 5.96 -9.68
CA LYS A 31 23.18 5.52 -8.29
C LYS A 31 21.71 5.68 -7.92
N LYS A 32 20.99 6.64 -8.50
CA LYS A 32 19.54 6.81 -8.29
C LYS A 32 18.76 5.65 -8.91
N ALA A 33 19.08 5.28 -10.16
CA ALA A 33 18.43 4.15 -10.83
C ALA A 33 18.69 2.81 -10.11
N ALA A 34 19.94 2.55 -9.71
CA ALA A 34 20.28 1.34 -8.94
C ALA A 34 19.57 1.30 -7.58
N GLN A 35 19.47 2.44 -6.90
CA GLN A 35 18.74 2.56 -5.64
C GLN A 35 17.24 2.29 -5.82
N LEU A 36 16.63 2.87 -6.86
CA LEU A 36 15.23 2.66 -7.20
C LEU A 36 14.97 1.17 -7.48
N LYS A 37 15.82 0.52 -8.29
CA LYS A 37 15.72 -0.93 -8.54
C LYS A 37 15.83 -1.74 -7.24
N SER A 38 16.75 -1.38 -6.35
CA SER A 38 16.88 -2.04 -5.04
C SER A 38 15.63 -1.85 -4.15
N ASP A 39 15.04 -0.66 -4.16
CA ASP A 39 13.83 -0.39 -3.38
C ASP A 39 12.63 -1.13 -3.95
N MET A 40 12.46 -1.11 -5.27
CA MET A 40 11.40 -1.86 -5.97
C MET A 40 11.53 -3.35 -5.71
N ASN A 41 12.74 -3.91 -5.71
CA ASN A 41 12.96 -5.31 -5.34
C ASN A 41 12.47 -5.66 -3.93
N LYS A 42 12.64 -4.75 -2.97
CA LYS A 42 12.15 -4.92 -1.58
C LYS A 42 10.64 -4.76 -1.48
N ILE A 43 10.07 -3.86 -2.27
CA ILE A 43 8.64 -3.52 -2.25
C ILE A 43 7.80 -4.54 -3.03
N TRP A 44 8.39 -5.17 -4.05
CA TRP A 44 7.71 -6.05 -5.00
C TRP A 44 6.80 -7.11 -4.36
N PRO A 45 7.23 -7.87 -3.34
CA PRO A 45 6.36 -8.87 -2.71
C PRO A 45 5.09 -8.26 -2.11
N TYR A 46 5.19 -7.06 -1.52
CA TYR A 46 4.04 -6.37 -0.93
C TYR A 46 3.03 -5.92 -1.99
N ILE A 47 3.52 -5.47 -3.15
CA ILE A 47 2.64 -5.07 -4.26
C ILE A 47 1.86 -6.27 -4.80
N GLN A 48 2.52 -7.41 -4.94
CA GLN A 48 1.86 -8.65 -5.36
C GLN A 48 0.79 -9.07 -4.34
N THR A 49 1.12 -9.03 -3.06
CA THR A 49 0.17 -9.30 -1.97
C THR A 49 -1.03 -8.38 -2.03
N VAL A 50 -0.82 -7.06 -2.12
CA VAL A 50 -1.91 -6.07 -2.10
C VAL A 50 -2.98 -6.37 -3.14
N LYS A 51 -2.58 -6.78 -4.35
CA LYS A 51 -3.54 -7.09 -5.43
C LYS A 51 -4.39 -8.32 -5.14
N VAL A 52 -3.74 -9.41 -4.72
CA VAL A 52 -4.42 -10.66 -4.37
C VAL A 52 -5.38 -10.43 -3.20
N GLU A 53 -4.90 -9.77 -2.15
CA GLU A 53 -5.67 -9.44 -0.96
C GLU A 53 -6.86 -8.53 -1.29
N TYR A 54 -6.66 -7.52 -2.14
CA TYR A 54 -7.73 -6.64 -2.60
C TYR A 54 -8.86 -7.40 -3.30
N ASP A 55 -8.52 -8.26 -4.26
CA ASP A 55 -9.51 -9.05 -5.01
C ASP A 55 -10.25 -10.04 -4.11
N LEU A 56 -9.53 -10.68 -3.17
CA LEU A 56 -10.13 -11.57 -2.16
C LEU A 56 -11.13 -10.83 -1.28
N VAL A 57 -10.75 -9.66 -0.75
CA VAL A 57 -11.64 -8.85 0.09
C VAL A 57 -12.87 -8.41 -0.69
N LEU A 58 -12.72 -7.97 -1.94
CA LEU A 58 -13.86 -7.60 -2.78
C LEU A 58 -14.81 -8.77 -2.99
N ALA A 59 -14.30 -9.95 -3.36
CA ALA A 59 -15.13 -11.14 -3.56
C ALA A 59 -15.87 -11.56 -2.27
N GLN A 60 -15.22 -11.45 -1.10
CA GLN A 60 -15.86 -11.71 0.19
C GLN A 60 -16.93 -10.66 0.51
N LEU A 61 -16.68 -9.39 0.21
CA LEU A 61 -17.68 -8.35 0.39
C LEU A 61 -18.86 -8.51 -0.55
N GLU A 62 -18.69 -9.01 -1.76
CA GLU A 62 -19.82 -9.23 -2.70
C GLU A 62 -20.83 -10.27 -2.19
N ILE A 63 -20.39 -11.25 -1.41
CA ILE A 63 -21.27 -12.30 -0.86
C ILE A 63 -21.89 -11.95 0.50
N ILE A 64 -21.45 -10.87 1.16
CA ILE A 64 -21.97 -10.46 2.46
C ILE A 64 -23.02 -9.37 2.28
N ASP A 65 -24.29 -9.76 2.44
CA ASP A 65 -25.46 -8.87 2.30
C ASP A 65 -25.68 -7.93 3.50
N CYS A 66 -25.26 -8.34 4.70
CA CYS A 66 -25.54 -7.59 5.92
C CYS A 66 -24.40 -6.62 6.28
N ASP A 67 -24.70 -5.32 6.36
CA ASP A 67 -23.75 -4.27 6.73
C ASP A 67 -23.00 -4.53 8.04
N SER A 68 -23.70 -5.08 9.04
CA SER A 68 -23.07 -5.39 10.33
C SER A 68 -22.03 -6.51 10.20
N THR A 69 -22.29 -7.50 9.35
CA THR A 69 -21.37 -8.60 9.02
C THR A 69 -20.23 -8.11 8.15
N ARG A 70 -20.48 -7.23 7.15
CA ARG A 70 -19.43 -6.61 6.33
C ARG A 70 -18.43 -5.88 7.21
N LYS A 71 -18.94 -5.07 8.14
CA LYS A 71 -18.11 -4.32 9.09
C LYS A 71 -17.30 -5.25 9.99
N LYS A 72 -17.90 -6.34 10.47
CA LYS A 72 -17.22 -7.34 11.30
C LYS A 72 -16.11 -8.06 10.52
N PHE A 73 -16.39 -8.49 9.30
CA PHE A 73 -15.40 -9.11 8.41
C PHE A 73 -14.21 -8.18 8.16
N LEU A 74 -14.47 -6.92 7.82
CA LEU A 74 -13.41 -5.93 7.57
C LEU A 74 -12.51 -5.69 8.79
N LEU A 75 -13.03 -5.86 10.00
CA LEU A 75 -12.26 -5.78 11.24
C LEU A 75 -11.37 -6.97 11.48
N GLU A 76 -11.93 -8.16 11.36
CA GLU A 76 -11.20 -9.42 11.54
C GLU A 76 -10.09 -9.53 10.50
N TYR A 77 -10.41 -9.13 9.26
CA TYR A 77 -9.42 -9.03 8.20
C TYR A 77 -8.34 -7.98 8.52
N GLU A 78 -8.73 -6.81 9.03
CA GLU A 78 -7.76 -5.79 9.47
C GLU A 78 -6.80 -6.30 10.56
N GLU A 79 -7.27 -7.08 11.53
CA GLU A 79 -6.43 -7.72 12.53
C GLU A 79 -5.51 -8.78 11.94
N TYR A 80 -6.03 -9.65 11.07
CA TYR A 80 -5.25 -10.66 10.35
C TYR A 80 -4.08 -10.03 9.58
N VAL A 81 -4.34 -8.97 8.83
CA VAL A 81 -3.30 -8.34 8.02
C VAL A 81 -2.30 -7.57 8.89
N LYS A 82 -2.75 -7.00 10.01
CA LYS A 82 -1.82 -6.45 11.01
C LYS A 82 -0.85 -7.53 11.49
N GLU A 83 -1.34 -8.66 11.98
CA GLU A 83 -0.47 -9.73 12.49
C GLU A 83 0.46 -10.30 11.41
N SER A 84 -0.01 -10.40 10.17
CA SER A 84 0.71 -11.04 9.07
C SER A 84 1.81 -10.16 8.45
N TYR A 85 1.63 -8.83 8.46
CA TYR A 85 2.48 -7.91 7.72
C TYR A 85 3.08 -6.78 8.55
N PHE A 86 2.73 -6.63 9.85
CA PHE A 86 3.17 -5.49 10.65
C PHE A 86 4.69 -5.33 10.70
N ASP A 87 5.35 -6.37 11.19
CA ASP A 87 6.80 -6.40 11.36
C ASP A 87 7.57 -6.32 10.03
N LYS A 88 6.91 -6.63 8.91
CA LYS A 88 7.54 -6.61 7.58
C LYS A 88 7.53 -5.20 7.00
N VAL A 89 6.38 -4.52 7.04
CA VAL A 89 6.22 -3.20 6.42
C VAL A 89 6.89 -2.09 7.27
N VAL A 90 6.92 -2.22 8.59
CA VAL A 90 7.67 -1.31 9.49
C VAL A 90 9.17 -1.23 9.15
N LYS A 91 9.73 -2.26 8.52
CA LYS A 91 11.16 -2.30 8.13
C LYS A 91 11.46 -1.53 6.84
N LEU A 92 10.44 -1.07 6.11
CA LEU A 92 10.63 -0.24 4.92
C LEU A 92 11.06 1.17 5.31
N ASN A 93 11.98 1.76 4.56
CA ASN A 93 12.33 3.16 4.76
C ASN A 93 11.30 4.10 4.10
N VAL A 94 11.36 5.40 4.45
CA VAL A 94 10.44 6.43 3.95
C VAL A 94 10.27 6.41 2.42
N ARG A 95 11.39 6.34 1.69
CA ARG A 95 11.36 6.32 0.22
C ARG A 95 10.65 5.08 -0.31
N GLN A 96 10.89 3.93 0.33
CA GLN A 96 10.22 2.67 -0.01
C GLN A 96 8.73 2.72 0.29
N GLY A 97 8.33 3.27 1.45
CA GLY A 97 6.92 3.48 1.79
C GLY A 97 6.21 4.38 0.78
N LYS A 98 6.80 5.53 0.41
CA LYS A 98 6.23 6.44 -0.61
C LYS A 98 6.07 5.74 -1.97
N LEU A 99 7.08 4.98 -2.37
CA LEU A 99 7.06 4.23 -3.61
C LEU A 99 6.00 3.12 -3.59
N LEU A 100 5.84 2.42 -2.46
CA LEU A 100 4.80 1.42 -2.26
C LEU A 100 3.40 2.04 -2.40
N LEU A 101 3.11 3.19 -1.77
CA LEU A 101 1.83 3.90 -1.91
C LEU A 101 1.49 4.24 -3.37
N LEU A 102 2.49 4.71 -4.13
CA LEU A 102 2.35 5.02 -5.55
C LEU A 102 2.07 3.77 -6.39
N LEU A 103 2.78 2.68 -6.12
CA LEU A 103 2.62 1.43 -6.84
C LEU A 103 1.29 0.73 -6.53
N ILE A 104 0.70 0.96 -5.35
CA ILE A 104 -0.66 0.50 -5.03
C ILE A 104 -1.69 1.18 -5.93
N ASP A 105 -1.61 2.51 -6.07
CA ASP A 105 -2.50 3.23 -6.99
C ASP A 105 -2.30 2.75 -8.44
N ARG A 106 -1.05 2.52 -8.85
CA ARG A 106 -0.75 1.93 -10.16
C ARG A 106 -1.42 0.56 -10.36
N GLU A 107 -1.32 -0.34 -9.38
CA GLU A 107 -1.83 -1.71 -9.52
C GLU A 107 -3.35 -1.83 -9.43
N LEU A 108 -3.98 -1.00 -8.60
CA LEU A 108 -5.41 -1.09 -8.28
C LEU A 108 -6.27 0.00 -8.95
N GLY A 109 -5.63 1.01 -9.54
CA GLY A 109 -6.30 2.19 -10.08
C GLY A 109 -7.03 3.01 -9.01
N LYS A 110 -6.67 2.84 -7.74
CA LYS A 110 -7.27 3.51 -6.58
C LYS A 110 -6.18 3.92 -5.62
N THR A 111 -6.24 5.17 -5.21
CA THR A 111 -5.31 5.73 -4.25
C THR A 111 -5.48 5.06 -2.89
N PRO A 112 -4.42 4.97 -2.06
CA PRO A 112 -4.56 4.46 -0.69
C PRO A 112 -5.65 5.17 0.12
N TYR A 113 -5.90 6.46 -0.16
CA TYR A 113 -7.03 7.19 0.42
C TYR A 113 -8.39 6.67 -0.06
N GLU A 114 -8.58 6.39 -1.34
CA GLU A 114 -9.83 5.82 -1.86
C GLU A 114 -10.08 4.42 -1.30
N LEU A 115 -9.03 3.61 -1.11
CA LEU A 115 -9.12 2.31 -0.45
C LEU A 115 -9.54 2.45 1.03
N LEU A 116 -8.99 3.44 1.74
CA LEU A 116 -9.40 3.79 3.11
C LEU A 116 -10.90 4.11 3.19
N VAL A 117 -11.38 4.96 2.30
CA VAL A 117 -12.79 5.35 2.28
C VAL A 117 -13.67 4.14 2.00
N THR A 118 -13.28 3.31 1.04
CA THR A 118 -14.04 2.13 0.59
C THR A 118 -14.19 1.07 1.68
N PHE A 119 -13.09 0.71 2.34
CA PHE A 119 -13.09 -0.38 3.32
C PHE A 119 -13.38 0.10 4.75
N LEU A 120 -13.20 1.39 5.04
CA LEU A 120 -13.42 1.93 6.37
C LEU A 120 -14.51 3.00 6.38
N ASN A 121 -14.13 4.26 6.18
CA ASN A 121 -14.98 5.45 6.06
C ASN A 121 -14.11 6.71 5.89
N GLU A 122 -14.74 7.82 5.54
CA GLU A 122 -14.07 9.11 5.32
C GLU A 122 -13.38 9.66 6.57
N GLU A 123 -13.97 9.49 7.76
CA GLU A 123 -13.39 10.02 9.00
C GLU A 123 -12.02 9.40 9.28
N ARG A 124 -11.91 8.06 9.13
CA ARG A 124 -10.63 7.35 9.28
C ARG A 124 -9.68 7.69 8.15
N ALA A 125 -10.18 7.78 6.91
CA ALA A 125 -9.35 8.17 5.78
C ALA A 125 -8.68 9.53 5.98
N ASN A 126 -9.42 10.50 6.53
CA ASN A 126 -8.93 11.84 6.81
C ASN A 126 -7.92 11.87 7.96
N PHE A 127 -8.11 11.08 9.01
CA PHE A 127 -7.13 10.93 10.08
C PHE A 127 -5.79 10.42 9.52
N TRP A 128 -5.86 9.39 8.67
CA TRP A 128 -4.68 8.78 8.06
C TRP A 128 -3.99 9.67 7.03
N GLN A 129 -4.75 10.41 6.24
CA GLN A 129 -4.20 11.42 5.34
C GLN A 129 -3.36 12.45 6.12
N LYS A 130 -3.86 12.94 7.25
CA LYS A 130 -3.12 13.89 8.10
C LYS A 130 -1.82 13.27 8.62
N PHE A 131 -1.87 12.01 9.07
CA PHE A 131 -0.67 11.30 9.54
C PHE A 131 0.36 11.09 8.42
N ALA A 132 -0.07 10.73 7.21
CA ALA A 132 0.82 10.61 6.06
C ALA A 132 1.50 11.95 5.71
N LEU A 133 0.75 13.06 5.75
CA LEU A 133 1.29 14.39 5.46
C LEU A 133 2.35 14.82 6.48
N LEU A 134 2.18 14.48 7.76
CA LEU A 134 3.21 14.72 8.80
C LEU A 134 4.53 13.98 8.51
N LEU A 135 4.44 12.91 7.72
CA LEU A 135 5.54 12.04 7.31
C LEU A 135 6.03 12.33 5.89
N ASP A 136 5.66 13.49 5.32
CA ASP A 136 5.98 13.92 3.96
C ASP A 136 5.46 12.96 2.88
N ALA A 137 4.37 12.26 3.17
CA ALA A 137 3.65 11.37 2.24
C ALA A 137 2.22 11.86 2.00
N ASP A 138 1.62 11.41 0.90
CA ASP A 138 0.26 11.80 0.53
C ASP A 138 -0.48 10.57 0.00
N LEU A 139 -1.55 10.16 0.71
CA LEU A 139 -2.36 8.99 0.34
C LEU A 139 -3.31 9.28 -0.80
N LYS A 140 -3.54 10.55 -1.13
CA LYS A 140 -4.34 11.00 -2.27
C LYS A 140 -3.50 11.16 -3.53
N LYS A 141 -2.17 10.96 -3.44
CA LYS A 141 -1.26 11.09 -4.58
C LYS A 141 -1.54 10.00 -5.60
N LYS A 142 -1.95 10.43 -6.79
CA LYS A 142 -2.14 9.55 -7.95
C LYS A 142 -0.82 9.20 -8.63
N TYR A 143 -0.76 7.99 -9.15
CA TYR A 143 0.29 7.48 -10.00
C TYR A 143 0.04 7.88 -11.45
N TYR A 144 1.09 8.39 -12.09
CA TYR A 144 1.08 8.75 -13.50
C TYR A 144 2.33 8.19 -14.16
N SER A 145 2.17 7.24 -15.08
CA SER A 145 3.28 6.56 -15.76
C SER A 145 4.20 7.54 -16.50
N PHE A 146 3.62 8.56 -17.15
CA PHE A 146 4.39 9.59 -17.89
C PHE A 146 5.27 10.47 -16.98
N LEU A 147 4.91 10.63 -15.70
CA LEU A 147 5.74 11.33 -14.71
C LEU A 147 6.76 10.42 -14.03
N ASN A 148 6.65 9.11 -14.23
CA ASN A 148 7.47 8.10 -13.56
C ASN A 148 8.06 7.06 -14.55
N PRO A 149 8.73 7.49 -15.64
CA PRO A 149 9.23 6.58 -16.67
C PRO A 149 10.26 5.57 -16.12
N ASP A 150 11.12 5.99 -15.18
CA ASP A 150 12.11 5.11 -14.56
C ASP A 150 11.46 3.96 -13.77
N ILE A 151 10.34 4.25 -13.10
CA ILE A 151 9.57 3.23 -12.37
C ILE A 151 9.03 2.22 -13.37
N GLU A 152 8.41 2.65 -14.46
CA GLU A 152 7.86 1.75 -15.48
C GLU A 152 8.94 0.89 -16.16
N ILE A 153 10.10 1.46 -16.48
CA ILE A 153 11.23 0.70 -17.04
C ILE A 153 11.65 -0.42 -16.10
N ILE A 154 11.80 -0.12 -14.81
CA ILE A 154 12.20 -1.11 -13.81
C ILE A 154 11.08 -2.12 -13.58
N LEU A 155 9.81 -1.72 -13.56
CA LEU A 155 8.68 -2.65 -13.45
C LEU A 155 8.67 -3.64 -14.62
N GLN A 156 8.85 -3.17 -15.85
CA GLN A 156 8.96 -4.02 -17.03
C GLN A 156 10.17 -4.95 -16.96
N GLN A 157 11.29 -4.49 -16.42
CA GLN A 157 12.46 -5.32 -16.19
C GLN A 157 12.17 -6.41 -15.16
N LEU A 158 11.62 -6.06 -13.99
CA LEU A 158 11.27 -7.02 -12.93
C LEU A 158 10.23 -8.03 -13.40
N ALA A 159 9.22 -7.60 -14.13
CA ALA A 159 8.19 -8.48 -14.69
C ALA A 159 8.79 -9.47 -15.70
N ARG A 160 9.78 -9.06 -16.50
CA ARG A 160 10.51 -9.97 -17.41
C ARG A 160 11.40 -10.95 -16.67
N GLU A 161 12.16 -10.46 -15.70
CA GLU A 161 13.09 -11.26 -14.88
C GLU A 161 12.34 -12.31 -14.04
N ARG A 162 11.13 -11.99 -13.56
CA ARG A 162 10.35 -12.80 -12.62
C ARG A 162 9.09 -13.43 -13.21
N LYS A 163 9.05 -13.63 -14.53
CA LYS A 163 7.92 -14.27 -15.27
C LYS A 163 7.51 -15.66 -14.72
N HIS A 164 8.28 -16.26 -13.82
CA HIS A 164 7.97 -17.53 -13.16
C HIS A 164 7.39 -17.41 -11.74
N ASP A 165 7.28 -16.20 -11.17
CA ASP A 165 6.81 -15.96 -9.79
C ASP A 165 5.40 -15.31 -9.70
N TYR A 166 4.56 -15.50 -10.73
CA TYR A 166 3.14 -15.08 -10.94
C TYR A 166 2.81 -13.94 -11.93
N LEU A 167 1.65 -14.14 -12.58
CA LEU A 167 1.05 -13.45 -13.72
C LEU A 167 0.60 -12.01 -13.40
N LEU A 168 0.93 -11.07 -14.29
CA LEU A 168 0.33 -9.73 -14.31
C LEU A 168 -1.15 -9.86 -14.67
N PRO A 169 -2.09 -9.28 -13.90
CA PRO A 169 -3.45 -9.11 -14.38
C PRO A 169 -3.43 -8.21 -15.60
N LYS A 170 -4.14 -8.68 -16.63
CA LYS A 170 -4.25 -8.04 -17.95
C LYS A 170 -4.91 -6.67 -17.86
#